data_AF-A0A1G6IR67-F1
#
_entry.id   AF-A0A1G6IR67-F1
#
_cell.length_a   1.000
_cell.length_b   1.000
_cell.length_c   1.000
_cell.angle_alpha   90.00
_cell.angle_beta   90.00
_cell.angle_gamma   90.00
#
_symmetry.space_group_name_H-M   'P 1'
#
loop_
_entity.id
_entity.type
_entity.pdbx_description
1 polymer ?
#
loop_
_entity_poly.entity_id
_entity_poly.type
_entity_poly.pdbx_seq_one_letter_code
_entity_poly.pdbx_strand_id
1 'polypeptide(L)'
;MRNPGITTNVIRFPSRAPSSFGRRRLRPANLGLTCLALVKHDETERALLVSDNGDIARSVWCPKVMLSIEPCAAPFGFIVATMTSAFAQQKGLWPRFVDRAGWNAEKCTALACIERLAAEKRLQYRGFKQPIGWNGGRNVFA
;
A
#
# COMPACT_ATOMS: atom_id res chain seq x y z
N MET A 1 -77.74 7.50 -12.42
CA MET A 1 -77.07 6.18 -12.41
C MET A 1 -75.64 6.39 -12.93
N ARG A 2 -74.58 6.26 -12.10
CA ARG A 2 -73.51 5.22 -12.15
C ARG A 2 -73.07 4.89 -13.60
N ASN A 3 -71.81 4.94 -14.07
CA ASN A 3 -70.47 5.06 -13.48
C ASN A 3 -69.48 5.53 -14.58
N PRO A 4 -68.27 6.00 -14.23
CA PRO A 4 -67.30 6.65 -15.13
C PRO A 4 -66.45 5.64 -15.92
N GLY A 5 -66.28 5.89 -17.22
CA GLY A 5 -65.36 5.15 -18.08
C GLY A 5 -63.92 5.62 -17.86
N ILE A 6 -63.12 4.72 -17.29
CA ILE A 6 -61.73 4.87 -16.89
C ILE A 6 -60.85 5.22 -18.11
N THR A 7 -60.40 6.47 -18.22
CA THR A 7 -59.25 6.85 -19.04
C THR A 7 -57.98 6.51 -18.26
N THR A 8 -57.36 5.38 -18.58
CA THR A 8 -56.04 5.00 -18.07
C THR A 8 -54.97 5.91 -18.68
N ASN A 9 -54.66 7.01 -18.01
CA ASN A 9 -53.45 7.83 -18.24
C ASN A 9 -52.20 7.08 -17.73
N VAL A 10 -51.93 5.89 -18.26
CA VAL A 10 -50.68 5.18 -17.97
C VAL A 10 -49.62 5.71 -18.91
N ILE A 11 -48.87 6.70 -18.44
CA ILE A 11 -47.64 7.16 -19.08
C ILE A 11 -46.65 5.99 -19.00
N ARG A 12 -46.40 5.31 -20.12
CA ARG A 12 -45.33 4.31 -20.23
C ARG A 12 -44.00 5.05 -20.31
N PHE A 13 -43.27 5.06 -19.21
CA PHE A 13 -41.87 5.48 -19.21
C PHE A 13 -41.05 4.52 -20.09
N PRO A 14 -40.14 4.99 -20.95
CA PRO A 14 -39.27 4.10 -21.69
C PRO A 14 -38.45 3.30 -20.69
N SER A 15 -38.52 1.96 -20.78
CA SER A 15 -37.69 1.08 -19.98
C SER A 15 -36.24 1.47 -20.21
N ARG A 16 -35.58 1.97 -19.16
CA ARG A 16 -34.15 2.29 -19.16
C ARG A 16 -33.42 1.02 -19.62
N ALA A 17 -32.88 1.02 -20.83
CA ALA A 17 -32.02 -0.05 -21.29
C ALA A 17 -30.97 -0.29 -20.18
N PRO A 18 -30.74 -1.54 -19.75
CA PRO A 18 -29.75 -1.80 -18.72
C PRO A 18 -28.42 -1.29 -19.28
N SER A 19 -27.96 -0.14 -18.80
CA SER A 19 -26.60 0.30 -19.11
C SER A 19 -25.73 -0.79 -18.50
N SER A 20 -25.11 -1.60 -19.36
CA SER A 20 -24.01 -2.44 -18.95
C SER A 20 -22.93 -1.47 -18.51
N PHE A 21 -22.95 -1.11 -17.22
CA PHE A 21 -21.78 -0.59 -16.56
C PHE A 21 -20.76 -1.70 -16.69
N GLY A 22 -19.94 -1.64 -17.75
CA GLY A 22 -18.83 -2.54 -17.93
C GLY A 22 -18.07 -2.51 -16.63
N ARG A 23 -18.15 -3.58 -15.84
CA ARG A 23 -17.44 -3.66 -14.57
C ARG A 23 -15.99 -3.39 -14.93
N ARG A 24 -15.47 -2.23 -14.53
CA ARG A 24 -14.07 -1.88 -14.74
C ARG A 24 -13.29 -3.08 -14.23
N ARG A 25 -12.59 -3.79 -15.11
CA ARG A 25 -11.73 -4.90 -14.69
C ARG A 25 -10.76 -4.30 -13.68
N LEU A 26 -11.00 -4.57 -12.41
CA LEU A 26 -10.05 -4.25 -11.37
C LEU A 26 -8.81 -5.04 -11.77
N ARG A 27 -7.74 -4.35 -12.18
CA ARG A 27 -6.45 -5.02 -12.29
C ARG A 27 -6.25 -5.71 -10.95
N PRO A 28 -5.87 -7.00 -10.92
CA PRO A 28 -5.53 -7.63 -9.67
C PRO A 28 -4.46 -6.74 -9.05
N ALA A 29 -4.82 -6.06 -7.97
CA ALA A 29 -3.86 -5.28 -7.24
C ALA A 29 -2.85 -6.32 -6.76
N ASN A 30 -1.60 -6.20 -7.21
CA ASN A 30 -0.50 -6.95 -6.63
C ASN A 30 -0.34 -6.44 -5.19
N LEU A 31 -1.24 -6.89 -4.32
CA LEU A 31 -1.29 -6.66 -2.88
C LEU A 31 -0.24 -7.55 -2.19
N GLY A 32 0.88 -7.80 -2.85
CA GLY A 32 2.02 -8.44 -2.22
C GLY A 32 2.59 -7.47 -1.20
N LEU A 33 2.89 -7.97 0.00
CA LEU A 33 3.69 -7.22 0.96
C LEU A 33 5.15 -7.27 0.54
N THR A 34 5.85 -6.15 0.72
CA THR A 34 7.30 -6.05 0.56
C THR A 34 7.90 -5.45 1.81
N CYS A 35 9.12 -5.85 2.14
CA CYS A 35 9.86 -5.37 3.29
C CYS A 35 11.14 -4.68 2.81
N LEU A 36 11.36 -3.42 3.13
CA LEU A 36 12.49 -2.63 2.63
C LEU A 36 13.35 -2.14 3.80
N ALA A 37 14.67 -2.15 3.59
CA ALA A 37 15.61 -1.43 4.43
C ALA A 37 15.67 0.00 3.90
N LEU A 38 15.37 0.98 4.74
CA LEU A 38 15.29 2.39 4.36
C LEU A 38 16.12 3.24 5.32
N VAL A 39 16.66 4.34 4.79
CA VAL A 39 17.33 5.37 5.58
C VAL A 39 16.30 6.44 5.93
N LYS A 40 16.11 6.69 7.22
CA LYS A 40 15.27 7.76 7.75
C LYS A 40 16.08 9.05 7.82
N HIS A 41 15.55 10.10 7.19
CA HIS A 41 16.14 11.44 7.19
C HIS A 41 15.43 12.38 8.15
N ASP A 42 14.10 12.31 8.18
CA ASP A 42 13.27 13.20 9.00
C ASP A 42 11.96 12.54 9.41
N GLU A 43 11.29 13.10 10.42
CA GLU A 43 10.05 12.57 10.98
C GLU A 43 9.08 13.68 11.36
N THR A 44 7.84 13.52 10.91
CA THR A 44 6.69 14.28 11.41
C THR A 44 5.80 13.37 12.24
N GLU A 45 4.80 13.95 12.91
CA GLU A 45 3.82 13.18 13.69
C GLU A 45 3.16 12.08 12.84
N ARG A 46 2.88 12.36 11.55
CA ARG A 46 2.10 11.49 10.67
C ARG A 46 2.90 10.74 9.60
N ALA A 47 4.12 11.19 9.29
CA ALA A 47 4.90 10.65 8.18
C ALA A 47 6.40 10.62 8.47
N LEU A 48 7.11 9.77 7.73
CA LEU A 48 8.56 9.64 7.76
C LEU A 48 9.14 10.02 6.40
N LEU A 49 10.23 10.76 6.41
CA LEU A 49 11.03 11.04 5.22
C LEU A 49 12.08 9.95 5.07
N VAL A 50 11.94 9.13 4.04
CA VAL A 50 12.75 7.92 3.87
C VAL A 50 13.36 7.85 2.47
N SER A 51 14.54 7.24 2.36
CA SER A 51 15.19 6.96 1.08
C SER A 51 15.67 5.50 1.03
N ASP A 52 15.74 4.94 -0.17
CA ASP A 52 16.24 3.58 -0.41
C ASP A 52 17.77 3.53 -0.58
N ASN A 53 18.38 4.65 -0.92
CA ASN A 53 19.80 4.77 -1.29
C ASN A 53 20.58 5.77 -0.41
N GLY A 54 19.97 6.31 0.64
CA GLY A 54 20.63 7.24 1.57
C GLY A 54 20.76 8.67 1.06
N ASP A 55 20.27 8.98 -0.14
CA ASP A 55 20.26 10.33 -0.71
C ASP A 55 19.01 11.08 -0.27
N ILE A 56 19.20 12.23 0.37
CA ILE A 56 18.10 13.08 0.84
C ILE A 56 17.32 13.71 -0.32
N ALA A 57 17.96 13.99 -1.46
CA ALA A 57 17.30 14.59 -2.61
C ALA A 57 16.27 13.64 -3.27
N ARG A 58 16.45 12.34 -3.08
CA ARG A 58 15.54 11.28 -3.57
C ARG A 58 14.63 10.73 -2.47
N SER A 59 14.62 11.38 -1.31
CA SER A 59 13.80 10.94 -0.19
C SER A 59 12.32 11.22 -0.45
N VAL A 60 11.48 10.36 0.12
CA VAL A 60 10.04 10.36 -0.09
C VAL A 60 9.33 10.35 1.25
N TRP A 61 8.32 11.20 1.38
CA TRP A 61 7.42 11.17 2.53
C TRP A 61 6.48 9.98 2.45
N CYS A 62 6.59 9.11 3.44
CA CYS A 62 5.75 7.94 3.63
C CYS A 62 4.90 8.11 4.91
N PRO A 63 3.56 8.10 4.80
CA PRO A 63 2.69 8.13 5.97
C PRO A 63 2.94 6.90 6.86
N LYS A 64 3.03 7.11 8.18
CA LYS A 64 3.26 6.03 9.15
C LYS A 64 2.17 4.95 9.10
N VAL A 65 0.94 5.35 8.80
CA VAL A 65 -0.21 4.44 8.63
C VAL A 65 0.00 3.40 7.52
N MET A 66 0.85 3.73 6.53
CA MET A 66 1.15 2.84 5.39
C MET A 66 2.39 1.96 5.63
N LEU A 67 3.07 2.14 6.77
CA LEU A 67 4.33 1.47 7.10
C LEU A 67 4.16 0.66 8.39
N SER A 68 4.49 -0.62 8.35
CA SER A 68 4.77 -1.39 9.57
C SER A 68 6.28 -1.37 9.80
N ILE A 69 6.72 -0.65 10.84
CA ILE A 69 8.13 -0.51 11.17
C ILE A 69 8.48 -1.61 12.17
N GLU A 70 9.46 -2.44 11.82
CA GLU A 70 9.91 -3.48 12.74
C GLU A 70 10.57 -2.83 13.97
N PRO A 71 10.35 -3.38 15.18
CA PRO A 71 10.84 -2.82 16.44
C PRO A 71 12.36 -2.97 16.63
N CYS A 72 13.08 -3.49 15.62
CA CYS A 72 14.52 -3.42 15.59
C CYS A 72 14.89 -1.96 15.85
N ALA A 73 15.73 -1.71 16.86
CA ALA A 73 16.22 -0.38 17.13
C ALA A 73 16.67 0.26 15.81
N ALA A 74 16.54 1.58 15.69
CA ALA A 74 17.01 2.33 14.54
C ALA A 74 18.43 2.86 14.81
N PRO A 75 19.47 2.02 15.03
CA PRO A 75 20.80 2.54 15.21
C PRO A 75 21.19 3.23 13.90
N PHE A 76 21.75 4.42 14.03
CA PHE A 76 22.28 5.19 12.90
C PHE A 76 21.24 5.59 11.83
N GLY A 77 19.95 5.67 12.19
CA GLY A 77 18.91 6.22 11.33
C GLY A 77 18.37 5.26 10.27
N PHE A 78 18.58 3.96 10.42
CA PHE A 78 18.01 2.95 9.52
C PHE A 78 16.70 2.37 10.06
N ILE A 79 15.79 2.02 9.17
CA ILE A 79 14.53 1.35 9.51
C ILE A 79 14.28 0.16 8.59
N VAL A 80 13.62 -0.86 9.12
CA VAL A 80 12.99 -1.91 8.30
C VAL A 80 11.50 -1.64 8.25
N ALA A 81 11.01 -1.32 7.06
CA ALA A 81 9.61 -0.97 6.85
C ALA A 81 8.94 -2.00 5.91
N THR A 82 7.85 -2.58 6.40
CA THR A 82 6.96 -3.44 5.62
C THR A 82 5.81 -2.59 5.07
N MET A 83 5.58 -2.69 3.77
CA MET A 83 4.55 -1.94 3.05
C MET A 83 4.01 -2.75 1.86
N THR A 84 2.96 -2.24 1.19
CA THR A 84 2.47 -2.90 -0.02
C THR A 84 3.43 -2.66 -1.20
N SER A 85 3.59 -3.68 -2.04
CA SER A 85 4.47 -3.60 -3.23
C SER A 85 4.00 -2.50 -4.19
N ALA A 86 2.69 -2.30 -4.32
CA ALA A 86 2.13 -1.22 -5.13
C ALA A 86 2.50 0.16 -4.58
N PHE A 87 2.46 0.36 -3.26
CA PHE A 87 2.86 1.62 -2.63
C PHE A 87 4.36 1.88 -2.80
N ALA A 88 5.20 0.86 -2.59
CA ALA A 88 6.64 0.97 -2.82
C ALA A 88 6.95 1.38 -4.27
N GLN A 89 6.32 0.73 -5.24
CA GLN A 89 6.48 1.06 -6.67
C GLN A 89 6.01 2.48 -7.00
N GLN A 90 4.85 2.90 -6.47
CA GLN A 90 4.32 4.24 -6.68
C GLN A 90 5.26 5.32 -6.13
N LYS A 91 5.90 5.06 -4.99
CA LYS A 91 6.87 5.96 -4.38
C LYS A 91 8.28 5.82 -4.94
N GLY A 92 8.51 4.89 -5.88
CA GLY A 92 9.82 4.64 -6.44
C GLY A 92 10.82 4.06 -5.45
N LEU A 93 10.34 3.41 -4.38
CA LEU A 93 11.17 2.74 -3.39
C LEU A 93 11.44 1.30 -3.84
N TRP A 94 12.72 0.95 -3.94
CA TRP A 94 13.15 -0.37 -4.41
C TRP A 94 14.15 -0.97 -3.43
N PRO A 95 14.28 -2.30 -3.38
CA PRO A 95 15.41 -2.93 -2.70
C PRO A 95 16.67 -2.67 -3.53
N ARG A 96 17.28 -1.49 -3.34
CA ARG A 96 18.55 -1.11 -3.96
C ARG A 96 19.69 -1.26 -2.97
N PHE A 97 20.89 -1.41 -3.50
CA PHE A 97 22.10 -1.28 -2.72
C PHE A 97 22.31 0.20 -2.38
N VAL A 98 22.47 0.48 -1.09
CA VAL A 98 22.84 1.81 -0.62
C VAL A 98 24.32 2.03 -0.92
N ASP A 99 24.68 3.21 -1.45
CA ASP A 99 26.08 3.58 -1.60
C ASP A 99 26.70 3.77 -0.21
N ARG A 100 27.72 2.97 0.07
CA ARG A 100 28.41 2.94 1.37
C ARG A 100 29.60 3.90 1.41
N ALA A 101 29.87 4.61 0.31
CA ALA A 101 30.97 5.56 0.22
C ALA A 101 30.84 6.66 1.30
N GLY A 102 31.84 6.76 2.17
CA GLY A 102 31.91 7.77 3.23
C GLY A 102 31.19 7.42 4.54
N TRP A 103 30.73 6.19 4.73
CA TRP A 103 30.11 5.75 5.98
C TRP A 103 31.11 5.14 6.96
N ASN A 104 30.89 5.36 8.26
CA ASN A 104 31.69 4.73 9.31
C ASN A 104 31.48 3.20 9.33
N ALA A 105 32.47 2.44 9.78
CA ALA A 105 32.43 0.97 9.82
C ALA A 105 31.22 0.43 10.59
N GLU A 106 30.88 1.05 11.72
CA GLU A 106 29.71 0.70 12.53
C GLU A 106 28.37 0.93 11.80
N LYS A 107 28.31 1.96 10.96
CA LYS A 107 27.12 2.27 10.17
C LYS A 107 26.94 1.24 9.04
N CYS A 108 28.05 0.78 8.46
CA CYS A 108 28.05 -0.29 7.47
C CYS A 108 27.62 -1.64 8.06
N THR A 109 28.04 -1.99 9.27
CA THR A 109 27.61 -3.24 9.93
C THR A 109 26.14 -3.18 10.32
N ALA A 110 25.66 -2.03 10.82
CA ALA A 110 24.26 -1.81 11.11
C ALA A 110 23.38 -1.95 9.84
N LEU A 111 23.79 -1.33 8.72
CA LEU A 111 23.08 -1.47 7.45
C LEU A 111 23.03 -2.94 7.00
N ALA A 112 24.16 -3.67 7.06
CA ALA A 112 24.20 -5.07 6.65
C ALA A 112 23.25 -5.96 7.47
N CYS A 113 23.13 -5.71 8.78
CA CYS A 113 22.19 -6.41 9.65
C CYS A 113 20.73 -6.15 9.22
N ILE A 114 20.40 -4.89 8.92
CA ILE A 114 19.07 -4.44 8.53
C ILE A 114 18.71 -4.94 7.12
N GLU A 115 19.65 -4.91 6.18
CA GLU A 115 19.51 -5.49 4.85
C GLU A 115 19.22 -6.99 4.94
N ARG A 116 19.92 -7.71 5.82
CA ARG A 116 19.68 -9.14 6.06
C ARG A 116 18.29 -9.39 6.63
N LEU A 117 17.87 -8.63 7.63
CA LEU A 117 16.55 -8.75 8.24
C LEU A 117 15.43 -8.46 7.23
N ALA A 118 15.59 -7.41 6.43
CA ALA A 118 14.65 -7.09 5.36
C ALA A 118 14.59 -8.20 4.30
N ALA A 119 15.72 -8.80 3.94
CA ALA A 119 15.77 -9.94 3.01
C ALA A 119 15.07 -11.19 3.56
N GLU A 120 15.33 -11.55 4.82
CA GLU A 120 14.66 -12.65 5.52
C GLU A 120 13.13 -12.44 5.54
N LYS A 121 12.67 -11.24 5.89
CA LYS A 121 11.25 -10.87 5.89
C LYS A 121 10.63 -10.90 4.50
N ARG A 122 11.33 -10.41 3.47
CA ARG A 122 10.86 -10.54 2.07
C ARG A 122 10.65 -11.99 1.68
N LEU A 123 11.54 -12.89 2.08
CA LEU A 123 11.38 -14.33 1.83
C LEU A 123 10.17 -14.91 2.56
N GLN A 124 9.89 -14.47 3.80
CA GLN A 124 8.67 -14.85 4.52
C GLN A 124 7.40 -14.38 3.79
N TYR A 125 7.42 -13.16 3.22
CA TYR A 125 6.30 -12.64 2.45
C TYR A 125 6.21 -13.19 1.02
N ARG A 126 7.21 -13.96 0.56
CA ARG A 126 7.23 -14.57 -0.78
C ARG A 126 6.20 -15.70 -0.85
N GLY A 127 5.02 -15.39 -1.38
CA GLY A 127 3.87 -16.30 -1.41
C GLY A 127 2.75 -15.90 -0.45
N PHE A 128 2.93 -14.83 0.33
CA PHE A 128 1.86 -14.22 1.11
C PHE A 128 0.81 -13.64 0.15
N LYS A 129 -0.24 -14.40 -0.10
CA LYS A 129 -1.49 -13.88 -0.64
C LYS A 129 -2.20 -13.26 0.54
N GLN A 130 -2.39 -11.94 0.51
CA GLN A 130 -3.30 -11.27 1.45
C GLN A 130 -4.59 -12.09 1.45
N PRO A 131 -5.11 -12.53 2.62
CA PRO A 131 -6.38 -13.24 2.64
C PRO A 131 -7.36 -12.35 1.90
N ILE A 132 -7.91 -12.86 0.80
CA ILE A 132 -8.95 -12.17 0.05
C ILE A 132 -10.00 -11.86 1.10
N GLY A 133 -10.13 -10.58 1.46
CA GLY A 133 -11.14 -10.14 2.39
C GLY A 133 -12.44 -10.72 1.86
N TRP A 134 -13.01 -11.65 2.62
CA TRP A 134 -14.24 -12.31 2.24
C TRP A 134 -15.27 -11.20 2.05
N ASN A 135 -15.57 -10.87 0.79
CA ASN A 135 -16.71 -10.04 0.41
C ASN A 135 -17.99 -10.86 0.61
N GLY A 136 -18.19 -11.34 1.84
CA GLY A 136 -19.45 -11.86 2.33
C GLY A 136 -20.31 -10.67 2.65
N GLY A 137 -21.09 -10.26 1.65
CA GLY A 137 -22.08 -9.21 1.81
C GLY A 137 -22.90 -9.43 3.07
N ARG A 138 -22.83 -8.45 3.97
CA ARG A 138 -23.95 -8.04 4.82
C ARG A 138 -23.61 -6.66 5.36
N ASN A 139 -24.36 -5.68 4.86
CA ASN A 139 -24.45 -4.35 5.43
C ASN A 139 -24.87 -4.52 6.89
N VAL A 140 -23.97 -4.24 7.85
CA VAL A 140 -24.32 -4.14 9.27
C VAL A 140 -24.72 -2.69 9.55
N PHE A 141 -25.81 -2.27 8.91
CA PHE A 141 -26.60 -1.09 9.22
C PHE A 141 -28.03 -1.42 8.78
N ALA A 142 -28.73 -2.19 9.61
CA ALA A 142 -30.17 -2.40 9.58
C ALA A 142 -30.61 -2.88 10.95
#